data_AF-A0A2R6NCX8-F1
#
_entry.id   AF-A0A2R6NCX8-F1
#
_cell.length_a   1.000
_cell.length_b   1.000
_cell.length_c   1.000
_cell.angle_alpha   90.00
_cell.angle_beta   90.00
_cell.angle_gamma   90.00
#
_symmetry.space_group_name_H-M   'P 1'
#
loop_
_entity.id
_entity.type
_entity.pdbx_description
1 polymer ?
#
loop_
_entity_poly.entity_id
_entity_poly.type
_entity_poly.pdbx_seq_one_letter_code
_entity_poly.pdbx_strand_id
1 'polypeptide(L)'
;MATRTNGAPEFPLGNSPLLHVFFVALWAIWAALMVHEYVGDGLGMPAFLLALLLGVLFGIALFALFTRTEGGGKAKQLYDDAPLGQRIGITVVLLAPLLALAYGLSTVGVSTVLFQVAFISAVVGHHQAKFASAYAHLQ
;
A
#
# COMPACT_ATOMS: atom_id res chain seq x y z
N MET A 1 -35.20 -22.76 -9.06
CA MET A 1 -34.95 -22.21 -7.71
C MET A 1 -33.57 -22.69 -7.28
N ALA A 2 -32.52 -21.92 -7.53
CA ALA A 2 -31.16 -22.30 -7.19
C ALA A 2 -30.90 -21.91 -5.72
N THR A 3 -30.52 -22.89 -4.92
CA THR A 3 -30.12 -22.78 -3.52
C THR A 3 -28.98 -21.78 -3.36
N ARG A 4 -29.26 -20.64 -2.71
CA ARG A 4 -28.22 -19.77 -2.13
C ARG A 4 -27.51 -20.55 -1.03
N THR A 5 -26.41 -21.19 -1.37
CA THR A 5 -25.43 -21.63 -0.38
C THR A 5 -24.80 -20.38 0.20
N ASN A 6 -25.09 -20.11 1.48
CA ASN A 6 -24.41 -19.13 2.32
C ASN A 6 -22.95 -19.55 2.53
N GLY A 7 -22.15 -19.55 1.47
CA GLY A 7 -20.71 -19.68 1.54
C GLY A 7 -20.17 -18.37 2.09
N ALA A 8 -19.72 -18.39 3.35
CA ALA A 8 -18.84 -17.33 3.82
C ALA A 8 -17.73 -17.17 2.78
N PRO A 9 -17.42 -15.93 2.35
CA PRO A 9 -16.36 -15.74 1.39
C PRO A 9 -15.07 -16.40 1.90
N GLU A 10 -14.55 -17.36 1.15
CA GLU A 10 -13.22 -17.87 1.39
C GLU A 10 -12.25 -16.76 1.00
N PHE A 11 -11.98 -15.87 1.96
CA PHE A 11 -10.89 -14.94 1.82
C PHE A 11 -9.61 -15.76 1.82
N PRO A 12 -8.79 -15.74 0.74
CA PRO A 12 -7.44 -16.27 0.85
C PRO A 12 -6.79 -15.61 2.07
N LEU A 13 -5.99 -16.36 2.85
CA LEU A 13 -5.46 -15.96 4.16
C LEU A 13 -4.91 -14.51 4.24
N GLY A 14 -4.49 -13.91 3.12
CA GLY A 14 -4.07 -12.51 3.02
C GLY A 14 -5.17 -11.43 2.92
N ASN A 15 -6.45 -11.79 2.77
CA ASN A 15 -7.57 -10.85 2.56
C ASN A 15 -8.68 -10.98 3.64
N SER A 16 -8.40 -11.63 4.78
CA SER A 16 -9.36 -11.75 5.87
C SER A 16 -9.80 -10.35 6.38
N PRO A 17 -11.11 -10.10 6.61
CA PRO A 17 -11.60 -8.83 7.15
C PRO A 17 -10.94 -8.46 8.49
N LEU A 18 -10.61 -9.46 9.33
CA LEU A 18 -9.92 -9.23 10.60
C LEU A 18 -8.49 -8.74 10.41
N LEU A 19 -7.74 -9.36 9.49
CA LEU A 19 -6.37 -8.94 9.17
C LEU A 19 -6.36 -7.57 8.50
N HIS A 20 -7.37 -7.29 7.67
CA HIS A 20 -7.56 -6.00 7.06
C HIS A 20 -7.79 -4.90 8.11
N VAL A 21 -8.74 -5.09 9.02
CA VAL A 21 -9.03 -4.14 10.11
C VAL A 21 -7.80 -3.95 11.00
N PHE A 22 -7.10 -5.04 11.36
CA PHE A 22 -5.86 -4.97 12.13
C PHE A 22 -4.80 -4.10 11.43
N PHE A 23 -4.59 -4.32 10.13
CA PHE A 23 -3.61 -3.57 9.35
C PHE A 23 -3.95 -2.07 9.26
N VAL A 24 -5.23 -1.74 9.08
CA VAL A 24 -5.71 -0.35 9.04
C VAL A 24 -5.58 0.33 10.40
N ALA A 25 -5.91 -0.37 11.48
CA ALA A 25 -5.73 0.13 12.83
C ALA A 25 -4.25 0.38 13.15
N LEU A 26 -3.37 -0.56 12.75
CA LEU A 26 -1.92 -0.41 12.91
C LEU A 26 -1.39 0.82 12.16
N TRP A 27 -1.83 1.02 10.91
CA TRP A 27 -1.47 2.23 10.14
C TRP A 27 -1.98 3.51 10.82
N ALA A 28 -3.20 3.53 11.33
CA ALA A 28 -3.76 4.70 12.01
C ALA A 28 -2.99 5.04 13.30
N ILE A 29 -2.64 4.03 14.10
CA ILE A 29 -1.82 4.19 15.30
C ILE A 29 -0.43 4.70 14.93
N TRP A 30 0.21 4.10 13.93
CA TRP A 30 1.51 4.54 13.44
C TRP A 30 1.48 5.99 12.94
N ALA A 31 0.46 6.37 12.16
CA ALA A 31 0.31 7.73 11.66
C ALA A 31 0.12 8.74 12.81
N ALA A 32 -0.63 8.38 13.86
CA ALA A 32 -0.80 9.22 15.03
C ALA A 32 0.51 9.44 15.80
N LEU A 33 1.32 8.38 15.96
CA LEU A 33 2.64 8.46 16.59
C LEU A 33 3.60 9.35 15.77
N MET A 34 3.63 9.17 14.44
CA MET A 34 4.48 9.97 13.55
C MET A 34 4.08 11.45 13.55
N VAL A 35 2.79 11.77 13.60
CA VAL A 35 2.33 13.15 13.74
C VAL A 35 2.82 13.77 15.04
N HIS A 36 2.67 13.06 16.14
CA HIS A 36 3.06 13.58 17.45
C HIS A 36 4.56 13.84 17.54
N GLU A 37 5.39 13.01 16.90
CA GLU A 37 6.84 13.11 16.96
C GLU A 37 7.43 14.09 15.94
N TYR A 38 6.84 14.22 14.75
CA TYR A 38 7.45 14.93 13.63
C TYR A 38 6.69 16.18 13.15
N VAL A 39 5.54 16.50 13.74
CA VAL A 39 4.77 17.71 13.41
C VAL A 39 4.87 18.72 14.58
N GLY A 40 5.85 19.61 14.48
CA GLY A 40 6.07 20.67 15.48
C GLY A 40 5.17 21.91 15.35
N ASP A 41 4.68 22.21 14.13
CA ASP A 41 4.11 23.52 13.80
C ASP A 41 2.80 23.44 12.99
N GLY A 42 2.05 24.55 12.91
CA GLY A 42 0.78 24.66 12.19
C GLY A 42 0.83 24.34 10.68
N LEU A 43 1.99 24.42 10.03
CA LEU A 43 2.19 24.03 8.63
C LEU A 43 2.63 22.56 8.45
N GLY A 44 3.15 21.92 9.50
CA GLY A 44 3.55 20.51 9.46
C GLY A 44 2.34 19.58 9.40
N MET A 45 1.24 19.93 10.07
CA MET A 45 0.02 19.12 10.13
C MET A 45 -0.65 19.00 8.76
N PRO A 46 -0.90 20.10 8.00
CA PRO A 46 -1.42 20.00 6.64
C PRO A 46 -0.51 19.20 5.70
N ALA A 47 0.82 19.41 5.77
CA ALA A 47 1.78 18.69 4.94
C ALA A 47 1.76 17.17 5.22
N PHE A 48 1.65 16.80 6.50
CA PHE A 48 1.53 15.40 6.91
C PHE A 48 0.23 14.76 6.42
N LEU A 49 -0.92 15.44 6.60
CA LEU A 49 -2.21 14.95 6.12
C LEU A 49 -2.23 14.79 4.60
N LEU A 50 -1.63 15.75 3.88
CA LEU A 50 -1.47 15.66 2.43
C LEU A 50 -0.59 14.46 2.04
N ALA A 51 0.51 14.21 2.75
CA ALA A 51 1.36 13.06 2.50
C ALA A 51 0.61 11.73 2.72
N LEU A 52 -0.18 11.61 3.81
CA LEU A 52 -1.04 10.45 4.03
C LEU A 52 -2.02 10.25 2.87
N LEU A 53 -2.76 11.31 2.51
CA LEU A 53 -3.79 11.25 1.48
C LEU A 53 -3.20 10.90 0.11
N LEU A 54 -2.15 11.62 -0.31
CA LEU A 54 -1.48 11.39 -1.59
C LEU A 54 -0.88 9.99 -1.65
N GLY A 55 -0.31 9.51 -0.54
CA GLY A 55 0.16 8.14 -0.42
C GLY A 55 -0.96 7.14 -0.68
N VAL A 56 -2.06 7.21 0.09
CA VAL A 56 -3.22 6.31 -0.09
C VAL A 56 -3.73 6.32 -1.52
N LEU A 57 -3.96 7.51 -2.10
CA LEU A 57 -4.44 7.65 -3.48
C LEU A 57 -3.46 7.07 -4.50
N PHE A 58 -2.16 7.29 -4.32
CA PHE A 58 -1.12 6.72 -5.16
C PHE A 58 -1.11 5.19 -5.10
N GLY A 59 -1.25 4.62 -3.91
CA GLY A 59 -1.39 3.17 -3.72
C GLY A 59 -2.58 2.56 -4.45
N ILE A 60 -3.74 3.22 -4.37
CA ILE A 60 -4.96 2.83 -5.10
C ILE A 60 -4.74 2.95 -6.61
N ALA A 61 -4.11 4.02 -7.08
CA ALA A 61 -3.82 4.23 -8.50
C ALA A 61 -2.86 3.15 -9.04
N LEU A 62 -1.80 2.81 -8.29
CA LEU A 62 -0.89 1.71 -8.64
C LEU A 62 -1.63 0.38 -8.69
N PHE A 63 -2.50 0.09 -7.72
CA PHE A 63 -3.32 -1.11 -7.75
C PHE A 63 -4.18 -1.17 -9.02
N ALA A 64 -4.88 -0.08 -9.35
CA ALA A 64 -5.69 0.01 -10.55
C ALA A 64 -4.86 -0.19 -11.82
N LEU A 65 -3.65 0.37 -11.88
CA LEU A 65 -2.74 0.20 -13.01
C LEU A 65 -2.31 -1.27 -13.17
N PHE A 66 -1.87 -1.91 -12.09
CA PHE A 66 -1.39 -3.31 -12.15
C PHE A 66 -2.51 -4.32 -12.42
N THR A 67 -3.75 -4.00 -12.04
CA THR A 67 -4.90 -4.90 -12.25
C THR A 67 -5.61 -4.68 -13.58
N ARG A 68 -5.60 -3.47 -14.14
CA ARG A 68 -6.29 -3.15 -15.40
C ARG A 68 -5.41 -3.29 -16.64
N THR A 69 -4.09 -3.39 -16.48
CA THR A 69 -3.17 -3.50 -17.62
C THR A 69 -2.67 -4.94 -17.78
N GLU A 70 -2.56 -5.40 -19.03
CA GLU A 70 -1.98 -6.72 -19.34
C GLU A 70 -0.52 -6.84 -18.86
N GLY A 71 0.25 -5.76 -18.99
CA GLY A 71 1.63 -5.70 -18.50
C GLY A 71 1.71 -5.87 -16.99
N GLY A 72 0.79 -5.25 -16.24
CA GLY A 72 0.73 -5.39 -14.78
C GLY A 72 0.33 -6.79 -14.34
N GLY A 73 -0.64 -7.41 -15.02
CA GLY A 73 -1.02 -8.80 -14.78
C GLY A 73 0.13 -9.77 -15.01
N LYS A 74 0.87 -9.61 -16.12
CA LYS A 74 2.06 -10.43 -16.44
C LYS A 74 3.19 -10.22 -15.43
N ALA A 75 3.46 -8.98 -15.02
CA ALA A 75 4.50 -8.68 -14.02
C ALA A 75 4.16 -9.30 -12.66
N LYS A 76 2.89 -9.22 -12.25
CA LYS A 76 2.40 -9.85 -11.02
C LYS A 76 2.52 -11.37 -11.09
N GLN A 77 2.09 -11.98 -12.19
CA GLN A 77 2.21 -13.42 -12.39
C GLN A 77 3.68 -13.86 -12.37
N LEU A 78 4.58 -13.13 -13.02
CA LEU A 78 6.01 -13.43 -13.00
C LEU A 78 6.61 -13.36 -11.59
N TYR A 79 6.15 -12.42 -10.76
CA TYR A 79 6.57 -12.33 -9.37
C TYR A 79 6.00 -13.48 -8.51
N ASP A 80 4.71 -13.78 -8.68
CA ASP A 80 4.01 -14.84 -7.95
C ASP A 80 4.46 -16.25 -8.37
N ASP A 81 4.97 -16.44 -9.58
CA ASP A 81 5.51 -17.73 -10.03
C ASP A 81 7.01 -17.89 -9.72
N ALA A 82 7.70 -16.80 -9.35
CA ALA A 82 9.13 -16.84 -9.07
C ALA A 82 9.46 -17.62 -7.78
N PRO A 83 10.57 -18.39 -7.75
CA PRO A 83 11.06 -19.03 -6.55
C PRO A 83 11.45 -17.99 -5.48
N LEU A 84 11.40 -18.36 -4.21
CA LEU A 84 11.59 -17.46 -3.08
C LEU A 84 12.88 -16.61 -3.18
N GLY A 85 14.00 -17.24 -3.56
CA GLY A 85 15.28 -16.54 -3.73
C GLY A 85 15.24 -15.46 -4.83
N GLN A 86 14.51 -15.71 -5.92
CA GLN A 86 14.33 -14.74 -6.99
C GLN A 86 13.38 -13.62 -6.59
N ARG A 87 12.33 -13.90 -5.81
CA ARG A 87 11.46 -12.86 -5.25
C ARG A 87 12.24 -11.92 -4.33
N ILE A 88 13.10 -12.45 -3.47
CA ILE A 88 13.99 -11.65 -2.61
C ILE A 88 14.90 -10.77 -3.47
N GLY A 89 15.53 -11.35 -4.50
CA GLY A 89 16.36 -10.60 -5.45
C GLY A 89 15.61 -9.46 -6.14
N ILE A 90 14.40 -9.71 -6.64
CA ILE A 90 13.54 -8.70 -7.25
C ILE A 90 13.20 -7.60 -6.24
N THR A 91 12.83 -7.96 -5.00
CA THR A 91 12.55 -6.98 -3.95
C THR A 91 13.76 -6.10 -3.66
N VAL A 92 14.96 -6.67 -3.55
CA VAL A 92 16.20 -5.90 -3.34
C VAL A 92 16.46 -4.94 -4.51
N VAL A 93 16.28 -5.40 -5.75
CA VAL A 93 16.44 -4.55 -6.93
C VAL A 93 15.41 -3.41 -6.94
N LEU A 94 14.17 -3.66 -6.54
CA LEU A 94 13.12 -2.65 -6.45
C LEU A 94 13.33 -1.65 -5.29
N LEU A 95 14.13 -2.00 -4.27
CA LEU A 95 14.52 -1.05 -3.22
C LEU A 95 15.55 -0.03 -3.71
N ALA A 96 16.43 -0.38 -4.65
CA ALA A 96 17.44 0.53 -5.18
C ALA A 96 16.88 1.86 -5.75
N PRO A 97 15.86 1.87 -6.63
CA PRO A 97 15.26 3.12 -7.11
C PRO A 97 14.51 3.87 -6.02
N LEU A 98 13.93 3.19 -5.03
CA LEU A 98 13.28 3.84 -3.88
C LEU A 98 14.31 4.58 -3.00
N LEU A 99 15.47 3.96 -2.77
CA LEU A 99 16.57 4.59 -2.03
C LEU A 99 17.16 5.78 -2.81
N ALA A 100 17.35 5.63 -4.12
CA ALA A 100 17.80 6.71 -4.99
C ALA A 100 16.80 7.88 -5.01
N LEU A 101 15.50 7.59 -5.06
CA LEU A 101 14.44 8.59 -4.97
C LEU A 101 14.45 9.30 -3.61
N ALA A 102 14.56 8.55 -2.50
CA ALA A 102 14.64 9.12 -1.17
C ALA A 102 15.85 10.05 -1.01
N TYR A 103 17.01 9.64 -1.55
CA TYR A 103 18.21 10.47 -1.59
C TYR A 103 18.03 11.70 -2.48
N GLY A 104 17.47 11.56 -3.68
CA GLY A 104 17.20 12.68 -4.57
C GLY A 104 16.20 13.69 -3.99
N LEU A 105 15.22 13.23 -3.23
CA LEU A 105 14.27 14.09 -2.54
C LEU A 105 14.93 14.84 -1.38
N SER A 106 15.81 14.19 -0.62
CA SER A 106 16.52 14.87 0.47
C SER A 106 17.48 15.95 -0.04
N THR A 107 18.12 15.76 -1.20
CA THR A 107 19.01 16.77 -1.78
C THR A 107 18.28 18.02 -2.28
N VAL A 108 16.98 17.92 -2.61
CA VAL A 108 16.14 19.07 -3.00
C VAL A 108 15.33 19.64 -1.84
N GLY A 109 15.63 19.25 -0.60
CA GLY A 109 15.00 19.78 0.62
C GLY A 109 13.61 19.21 0.93
N VAL A 110 13.21 18.11 0.28
CA VAL A 110 11.96 17.41 0.63
C VAL A 110 12.20 16.58 1.90
N SER A 111 11.26 16.66 2.84
CA SER A 111 11.32 15.88 4.08
C SER A 111 11.26 14.38 3.80
N THR A 112 12.32 13.68 4.18
CA THR A 112 12.39 12.20 4.15
C THR A 112 11.27 11.57 4.97
N VAL A 113 10.85 12.23 6.06
CA VAL A 113 9.73 11.78 6.90
C VAL A 113 8.41 11.84 6.11
N LEU A 114 8.13 12.95 5.43
CA LEU A 114 6.93 13.06 4.58
C LEU A 114 6.93 12.05 3.43
N PHE A 115 8.11 11.79 2.85
CA PHE A 115 8.27 10.72 1.86
C PHE A 115 7.94 9.34 2.43
N GLN A 116 8.44 9.00 3.62
CA GLN A 116 8.12 7.74 4.30
C GLN A 116 6.62 7.62 4.61
N VAL A 117 6.00 8.71 5.07
CA VAL A 117 4.56 8.80 5.33
C VAL A 117 3.76 8.53 4.06
N ALA A 118 4.11 9.17 2.95
CA ALA A 118 3.46 8.94 1.66
C ALA A 118 3.69 7.49 1.17
N PHE A 119 4.90 6.97 1.30
CA PHE A 119 5.24 5.61 0.87
C PHE A 119 4.48 4.53 1.65
N ILE A 120 4.49 4.60 2.98
CA ILE A 120 3.77 3.64 3.84
C ILE A 120 2.26 3.73 3.58
N SER A 121 1.74 4.95 3.40
CA SER A 121 0.34 5.15 3.06
C SER A 121 -0.03 4.62 1.67
N ALA A 122 0.91 4.61 0.72
CA ALA A 122 0.71 3.96 -0.58
C ALA A 122 0.64 2.45 -0.49
N VAL A 123 1.44 1.81 0.36
CA VAL A 123 1.30 0.38 0.66
C VAL A 123 -0.10 0.09 1.22
N VAL A 124 -0.58 0.96 2.12
CA VAL A 124 -1.91 0.82 2.71
C VAL A 124 -3.02 1.04 1.70
N GLY A 125 -2.95 2.07 0.87
CA GLY A 125 -3.90 2.31 -0.21
C GLY A 125 -3.97 1.15 -1.19
N HIS A 126 -2.84 0.54 -1.53
CA HIS A 126 -2.80 -0.66 -2.37
C HIS A 126 -3.50 -1.85 -1.69
N HIS A 127 -3.23 -2.09 -0.41
CA HIS A 127 -3.88 -3.16 0.35
C HIS A 127 -5.40 -2.95 0.49
N GLN A 128 -5.82 -1.70 0.71
CA GLN A 128 -7.20 -1.27 0.75
C GLN A 128 -7.93 -1.54 -0.57
N ALA A 129 -7.33 -1.12 -1.69
CA ALA A 129 -7.90 -1.36 -3.01
C ALA A 129 -8.04 -2.87 -3.31
N LYS A 130 -7.03 -3.67 -2.95
CA LYS A 130 -7.05 -5.13 -3.09
C LYS A 130 -8.15 -5.78 -2.25
N PHE A 131 -8.34 -5.35 -1.01
CA PHE A 131 -9.41 -5.85 -0.15
C PHE A 131 -10.79 -5.47 -0.70
N ALA A 132 -10.98 -4.20 -1.05
CA ALA A 132 -12.23 -3.69 -1.63
C ALA A 132 -12.60 -4.41 -2.93
N SER A 133 -11.64 -4.66 -3.83
CA SER A 133 -11.90 -5.42 -5.05
C SER A 133 -12.30 -6.86 -4.77
N ALA A 134 -11.66 -7.51 -3.79
CA ALA A 134 -12.02 -8.88 -3.42
C ALA A 134 -13.42 -8.96 -2.83
N TYR A 135 -13.82 -7.98 -2.00
CA TYR A 135 -15.15 -7.91 -1.41
C TYR A 135 -16.24 -7.60 -2.45
N ALA A 136 -15.94 -6.74 -3.43
CA ALA A 136 -16.87 -6.43 -4.52
C ALA A 136 -17.19 -7.64 -5.42
N HIS A 137 -16.27 -8.61 -5.54
CA HIS A 137 -16.50 -9.85 -6.29
C HIS A 137 -17.36 -10.89 -5.54
N LEU A 138 -17.69 -10.65 -4.27
CA LEU A 138 -18.45 -11.56 -3.41
C LEU A 138 -19.93 -11.15 -3.27
N GLN A 139 -20.30 -9.95 -3.74
CA GLN A 139 -21.67 -9.44 -3.80
C GLN A 139 -22.30 -9.72 -5.17
#